data_AF-A0A4Q3SC28-F1
#
_entry.id   AF-A0A4Q3SC28-F1
#
_cell.length_a   1.000
_cell.length_b   1.000
_cell.length_c   1.000
_cell.angle_alpha   90.00
_cell.angle_beta   90.00
_cell.angle_gamma   90.00
#
_symmetry.space_group_name_H-M   'P 1'
#
loop_
_entity.id
_entity.type
_entity.pdbx_description
1 polymer ?
#
loop_
_entity_poly.entity_id
_entity_poly.type
_entity_poly.pdbx_seq_one_letter_code
_entity_poly.pdbx_strand_id
1 'polypeptide(L)'
;MGAGAAQARSVVRAVEQATLRPASWARCARGVVSLIVSEVLTPAEVLILQDGLAAAPFRDGRATAGAAAGKVKHNEQARSDDPAVVALARRVRLALEADEAVRTLVRPTRWSNLIFSRYGPGQQYGLHADNAAMYDAEGWPFRTDVSFTLFLSDPETYEGGALLIQDAAGDREFRPLAGHAVFYPTSQLHRVTPVTRGVRLACVGWVQSLIRRADQRDLLFDLERARQRPEAEDAPLRLDRAIGNLLRMWGEP
;
A
#
# COMPACT_ATOMS: atom_id res chain seq x y z
N MET A 1 31.28 -24.73 -34.78
CA MET A 1 31.23 -24.20 -33.39
C MET A 1 30.60 -22.81 -33.36
N GLY A 2 29.30 -22.68 -33.72
CA GLY A 2 28.72 -21.35 -34.02
C GLY A 2 27.31 -21.08 -33.51
N ALA A 3 26.71 -21.94 -32.68
CA ALA A 3 25.33 -21.77 -32.21
C ALA A 3 25.21 -21.43 -30.71
N GLY A 4 26.21 -21.73 -29.89
CA GLY A 4 26.13 -21.54 -28.42
C GLY A 4 26.37 -20.10 -27.93
N ALA A 5 27.09 -19.27 -28.69
CA ALA A 5 27.43 -17.90 -28.27
C ALA A 5 26.30 -16.88 -28.51
N ALA A 6 25.36 -17.16 -29.41
CA ALA A 6 24.23 -16.28 -29.69
C ALA A 6 23.12 -16.43 -28.64
N GLN A 7 22.93 -17.63 -28.09
CA GLN A 7 21.90 -17.90 -27.09
C GLN A 7 22.31 -17.41 -25.69
N ALA A 8 23.61 -17.46 -25.36
CA ALA A 8 24.16 -16.88 -24.12
C ALA A 8 24.11 -15.33 -24.11
N ARG A 9 24.18 -14.67 -25.28
CA ARG A 9 24.05 -13.20 -25.39
C ARG A 9 22.60 -12.69 -25.38
N SER A 10 21.62 -13.57 -25.60
CA SER A 10 20.20 -13.23 -25.53
C SER A 10 19.67 -13.23 -24.09
N VAL A 11 20.21 -14.09 -23.22
CA VAL A 11 19.82 -14.15 -21.80
C VAL A 11 20.41 -12.99 -21.01
N VAL A 12 21.61 -12.52 -21.39
CA VAL A 12 22.26 -11.35 -20.76
C VAL A 12 21.57 -10.03 -21.14
N ARG A 13 20.89 -9.96 -22.29
CA ARG A 13 20.09 -8.79 -22.70
C ARG A 13 18.72 -8.67 -22.01
N ALA A 14 18.24 -9.75 -21.36
CA ALA A 14 16.99 -9.76 -20.60
C ALA A 14 17.17 -9.33 -19.13
N VAL A 15 18.42 -9.15 -18.68
CA VAL A 15 18.76 -8.69 -17.32
C VAL A 15 19.19 -7.21 -17.31
N GLU A 16 19.39 -6.59 -18.49
CA GLU A 16 19.89 -5.21 -18.65
C GLU A 16 18.82 -4.17 -19.07
N GLN A 17 17.54 -4.46 -18.86
CA GLN A 17 16.46 -3.46 -18.95
C GLN A 17 15.75 -3.17 -17.61
N ALA A 18 16.32 -3.62 -16.50
CA ALA A 18 15.97 -3.17 -15.15
C ALA A 18 16.77 -1.90 -14.79
N THR A 19 16.75 -0.89 -15.67
CA THR A 19 17.19 0.46 -15.30
C THR A 19 16.02 1.16 -14.62
N LEU A 20 16.07 1.14 -13.29
CA LEU A 20 15.57 2.16 -12.34
C LEU A 20 14.61 3.18 -12.97
N ARG A 21 13.31 2.88 -12.93
CA ARG A 21 12.29 3.91 -13.10
C ARG A 21 11.62 4.12 -11.74
N PRO A 22 11.70 5.33 -11.16
CA PRO A 22 10.92 5.63 -9.97
C PRO A 22 9.45 5.45 -10.33
N ALA A 23 8.75 4.61 -9.55
CA ALA A 23 7.33 4.28 -9.59
C ALA A 23 6.63 4.39 -10.98
N SER A 24 6.17 3.28 -11.54
CA SER A 24 5.35 3.29 -12.76
C SER A 24 3.87 3.58 -12.39
N TRP A 25 3.36 4.75 -12.78
CA TRP A 25 2.00 5.19 -12.45
C TRP A 25 1.09 5.08 -13.68
N ALA A 26 0.00 4.31 -13.59
CA ALA A 26 -1.07 4.34 -14.57
C ALA A 26 -2.13 5.39 -14.16
N ARG A 27 -2.45 6.34 -15.04
CA ARG A 27 -3.48 7.37 -14.86
C ARG A 27 -4.74 6.97 -15.64
N CYS A 28 -5.93 7.18 -15.09
CA CYS A 28 -7.15 7.28 -15.88
C CYS A 28 -7.91 8.57 -15.52
N ALA A 29 -8.68 9.09 -16.46
CA ALA A 29 -9.32 10.40 -16.33
C ALA A 29 -10.55 10.32 -15.40
N ARG A 30 -10.49 11.04 -14.28
CA ARG A 30 -11.56 11.38 -13.29
C ARG A 30 -11.49 10.60 -11.96
N GLY A 31 -11.00 11.26 -10.91
CA GLY A 31 -11.15 10.83 -9.52
C GLY A 31 -10.12 9.80 -9.02
N VAL A 32 -10.08 9.64 -7.71
CA VAL A 32 -8.94 9.09 -6.94
C VAL A 32 -8.42 7.75 -7.47
N VAL A 33 -7.13 7.74 -7.79
CA VAL A 33 -6.43 6.59 -8.32
C VAL A 33 -5.84 5.79 -7.15
N SER A 34 -6.21 4.52 -7.03
CA SER A 34 -5.45 3.54 -6.24
C SER A 34 -4.00 3.50 -6.74
N LEU A 35 -3.07 3.63 -5.82
CA LEU A 35 -1.67 3.90 -6.07
C LEU A 35 -0.78 2.74 -5.73
N ILE A 36 0.17 2.39 -6.61
CA ILE A 36 1.27 1.51 -6.24
C ILE A 36 2.49 2.36 -5.89
N VAL A 37 2.99 2.20 -4.66
CA VAL A 37 4.31 2.65 -4.23
C VAL A 37 5.22 1.44 -4.26
N SER A 38 6.20 1.45 -5.17
CA SER A 38 7.16 0.36 -5.34
C SER A 38 8.25 0.42 -4.30
N GLU A 39 8.78 -0.75 -3.91
CA GLU A 39 10.00 -0.86 -3.09
C GLU A 39 9.97 -0.08 -1.76
N VAL A 40 8.80 -0.01 -1.11
CA VAL A 40 8.68 0.54 0.26
C VAL A 40 9.56 -0.25 1.23
N LEU A 41 9.65 -1.57 1.01
CA LEU A 41 10.62 -2.43 1.67
C LEU A 41 11.53 -3.07 0.63
N THR A 42 12.81 -3.15 0.96
CA THR A 42 13.78 -3.95 0.20
C THR A 42 13.50 -5.45 0.33
N PRO A 43 13.98 -6.29 -0.60
CA PRO A 43 13.84 -7.74 -0.49
C PRO A 43 14.38 -8.32 0.83
N ALA A 44 15.47 -7.77 1.35
CA ALA A 44 16.05 -8.19 2.63
C ALA A 44 15.12 -7.86 3.82
N GLU A 45 14.49 -6.67 3.81
CA GLU A 45 13.52 -6.30 4.83
C GLU A 45 12.26 -7.16 4.75
N VAL A 46 11.77 -7.46 3.54
CA VAL A 46 10.65 -8.39 3.33
C VAL A 46 10.95 -9.75 3.95
N LEU A 47 12.14 -10.32 3.71
CA LEU A 47 12.54 -11.61 4.29
C LEU A 47 12.53 -11.57 5.83
N ILE A 48 13.06 -10.50 6.44
CA ILE A 48 13.05 -10.35 7.90
C ILE A 48 11.60 -10.34 8.44
N LEU A 49 10.68 -9.67 7.74
CA LEU A 49 9.27 -9.66 8.11
C LEU A 49 8.64 -11.04 7.95
N GLN A 50 8.92 -11.74 6.84
CA GLN A 50 8.41 -13.08 6.60
C GLN A 50 8.88 -14.07 7.68
N ASP A 51 10.16 -14.07 8.02
CA ASP A 51 10.74 -14.94 9.05
C ASP A 51 10.13 -14.64 10.43
N GLY A 52 10.02 -13.37 10.79
CA GLY A 52 9.40 -12.95 12.05
C GLY A 52 7.92 -13.34 12.14
N LEU A 53 7.18 -13.22 11.03
CA LEU A 53 5.78 -13.62 10.96
C LEU A 53 5.59 -15.14 10.92
N ALA A 54 6.56 -15.91 10.41
CA ALA A 54 6.50 -17.36 10.43
C ALA A 54 6.50 -17.92 11.87
N ALA A 55 7.19 -17.26 12.80
CA ALA A 55 7.22 -17.60 14.22
C ALA A 55 6.09 -16.97 15.05
N ALA A 56 5.38 -15.98 14.49
CA ALA A 56 4.37 -15.23 15.23
C ALA A 56 3.06 -16.02 15.41
N PRO A 57 2.35 -15.83 16.53
CA PRO A 57 1.02 -16.40 16.70
C PRO A 57 -0.01 -15.68 15.84
N PHE A 58 -0.81 -16.45 15.09
CA PHE A 58 -1.94 -15.96 14.30
C PHE A 58 -3.27 -16.42 14.91
N ARG A 59 -4.33 -15.64 14.70
CA ARG A 59 -5.71 -15.94 15.13
C ARG A 59 -6.72 -15.62 14.03
N ASP A 60 -7.96 -16.09 14.17
CA ASP A 60 -9.05 -15.76 13.24
C ASP A 60 -9.20 -14.24 13.10
N GLY A 61 -9.09 -13.73 11.88
CA GLY A 61 -9.11 -12.31 11.59
C GLY A 61 -10.51 -11.67 11.70
N ARG A 62 -11.59 -12.44 11.87
CA ARG A 62 -12.93 -11.88 12.14
C ARG A 62 -12.97 -11.04 13.42
N ALA A 63 -12.06 -11.31 14.37
CA ALA A 63 -11.95 -10.56 15.63
C ALA A 63 -11.63 -9.06 15.45
N THR A 64 -11.13 -8.64 14.30
CA THR A 64 -10.77 -7.23 14.01
C THR A 64 -11.67 -6.55 12.99
N ALA A 65 -12.70 -7.25 12.50
CA ALA A 65 -13.60 -6.72 11.50
C ALA A 65 -14.86 -6.13 12.15
N GLY A 66 -15.40 -5.06 11.55
CA GLY A 66 -16.74 -4.58 11.90
C GLY A 66 -17.81 -5.65 11.63
N ALA A 67 -18.98 -5.52 12.26
CA ALA A 67 -20.02 -6.56 12.26
C ALA A 67 -20.46 -7.03 10.86
N ALA A 68 -20.50 -6.13 9.87
CA ALA A 68 -20.83 -6.49 8.49
C ALA A 68 -19.66 -7.19 7.78
N ALA A 69 -18.45 -6.63 7.89
CA ALA A 69 -17.27 -7.13 7.21
C ALA A 69 -16.79 -8.48 7.79
N GLY A 70 -16.99 -8.72 9.09
CA GLY A 70 -16.68 -9.99 9.75
C GLY A 70 -17.47 -11.19 9.18
N LYS A 71 -18.63 -10.97 8.57
CA LYS A 71 -19.43 -12.05 7.94
C LYS A 71 -18.79 -12.58 6.66
N VAL A 72 -17.97 -11.75 5.99
CA VAL A 72 -17.34 -12.08 4.71
C VAL A 72 -15.83 -12.23 4.82
N LYS A 73 -15.28 -12.14 6.04
CA LYS A 73 -13.85 -12.27 6.31
C LYS A 73 -13.52 -13.70 6.73
N HIS A 74 -12.62 -14.32 5.98
CA HIS A 74 -12.06 -15.62 6.31
C HIS A 74 -10.55 -15.57 6.09
N ASN A 75 -9.81 -15.19 7.12
CA ASN A 75 -8.36 -15.11 7.10
C ASN A 75 -7.80 -15.26 8.52
N GLU A 76 -6.48 -15.22 8.62
CA GLU A 76 -5.80 -15.14 9.90
C GLU A 76 -5.07 -13.79 10.03
N GLN A 77 -4.87 -13.35 11.27
CA GLN A 77 -4.08 -12.16 11.57
C GLN A 77 -3.12 -12.42 12.71
N ALA A 78 -1.91 -11.88 12.59
CA ALA A 78 -0.93 -11.94 13.65
C ALA A 78 -1.48 -11.23 14.90
N ARG A 79 -1.16 -11.76 16.07
CA ARG A 79 -1.59 -11.18 17.33
C ARG A 79 -0.92 -9.83 17.55
N SER A 80 -1.72 -8.78 17.71
CA SER A 80 -1.23 -7.40 17.88
C SER A 80 -0.59 -7.13 19.24
N ASP A 81 -0.80 -8.01 20.23
CA ASP A 81 -0.20 -7.93 21.56
C ASP A 81 1.14 -8.68 21.65
N ASP A 82 1.55 -9.37 20.58
CA ASP A 82 2.84 -10.06 20.53
C ASP A 82 3.99 -9.05 20.33
N PRO A 83 5.02 -9.03 21.21
CA PRO A 83 6.12 -8.07 21.12
C PRO A 83 6.90 -8.12 19.79
N ALA A 84 7.05 -9.30 19.17
CA ALA A 84 7.72 -9.43 17.89
C ALA A 84 6.87 -8.81 16.78
N VAL A 85 5.56 -9.04 16.79
CA VAL A 85 4.61 -8.44 15.83
C VAL A 85 4.60 -6.91 15.96
N VAL A 86 4.62 -6.37 17.18
CA VAL A 86 4.73 -4.92 17.44
C VAL A 86 6.02 -4.35 16.86
N ALA A 87 7.15 -5.04 17.05
CA ALA A 87 8.44 -4.61 16.50
C ALA A 87 8.45 -4.62 14.96
N LEU A 88 7.85 -5.64 14.32
CA LEU A 88 7.69 -5.71 12.87
C LEU A 88 6.78 -4.59 12.34
N ALA A 89 5.66 -4.33 13.02
CA ALA A 89 4.76 -3.23 12.67
C ALA A 89 5.47 -1.87 12.72
N ARG A 90 6.30 -1.65 13.74
CA ARG A 90 7.12 -0.43 13.86
C ARG A 90 8.10 -0.28 12.69
N ARG A 91 8.74 -1.36 12.25
CA ARG A 91 9.64 -1.34 11.08
C ARG A 91 8.91 -0.94 9.80
N VAL A 92 7.78 -1.59 9.52
CA VAL A 92 6.92 -1.23 8.37
C VAL A 92 6.51 0.22 8.43
N ARG A 93 6.08 0.68 9.61
CA ARG A 93 5.63 2.05 9.82
C ARG A 93 6.72 3.07 9.49
N LEU A 94 7.94 2.86 10.00
CA LEU A 94 9.06 3.75 9.73
C LEU A 94 9.43 3.80 8.24
N ALA A 95 9.38 2.65 7.55
CA ALA A 95 9.63 2.60 6.11
C ALA A 95 8.59 3.40 5.31
N LEU A 96 7.30 3.23 5.64
CA LEU A 96 6.22 4.00 5.02
C LEU A 96 6.32 5.50 5.30
N GLU A 97 6.70 5.90 6.51
CA GLU A 97 6.88 7.32 6.88
C GLU A 97 8.10 7.97 6.21
N ALA A 98 9.13 7.18 5.89
CA ALA A 98 10.33 7.66 5.21
C ALA A 98 10.10 7.86 3.70
N ASP A 99 9.18 7.13 3.09
CA ASP A 99 8.90 7.15 1.65
C ASP A 99 8.37 8.51 1.16
N GLU A 100 9.00 9.06 0.11
CA GLU A 100 8.67 10.39 -0.43
C GLU A 100 7.25 10.43 -1.03
N ALA A 101 6.81 9.38 -1.73
CA ALA A 101 5.48 9.33 -2.32
C ALA A 101 4.41 9.27 -1.24
N VAL A 102 4.63 8.51 -0.17
CA VAL A 102 3.72 8.48 0.99
C VAL A 102 3.64 9.86 1.65
N ARG A 103 4.78 10.52 1.88
CA ARG A 103 4.83 11.86 2.50
C ARG A 103 4.13 12.93 1.67
N THR A 104 4.18 12.85 0.34
CA THR A 104 3.66 13.88 -0.56
C THR A 104 2.22 13.64 -1.01
N LEU A 105 1.82 12.39 -1.25
CA LEU A 105 0.45 12.05 -1.65
C LEU A 105 -0.45 11.80 -0.43
N VAL A 106 -0.03 10.91 0.48
CA VAL A 106 -0.87 10.47 1.61
C VAL A 106 -0.87 11.54 2.70
N ARG A 107 0.27 12.21 2.93
CA ARG A 107 0.44 13.27 3.95
C ARG A 107 -0.09 12.84 5.32
N PRO A 108 0.44 11.74 5.89
CA PRO A 108 -0.10 11.16 7.12
C PRO A 108 -0.02 12.12 8.31
N THR A 109 -1.09 12.20 9.10
CA THR A 109 -1.09 12.84 10.43
C THR A 109 -1.28 11.81 11.55
N ARG A 110 -2.13 10.80 11.31
CA ARG A 110 -2.36 9.69 12.23
C ARG A 110 -2.51 8.39 11.46
N TRP A 111 -2.34 7.29 12.18
CA TRP A 111 -2.37 5.96 11.60
C TRP A 111 -2.98 4.99 12.60
N SER A 112 -3.58 3.93 12.07
CA SER A 112 -4.01 2.80 12.88
C SER A 112 -2.82 1.99 13.39
N ASN A 113 -3.09 1.09 14.34
CA ASN A 113 -2.26 -0.09 14.52
C ASN A 113 -2.18 -0.86 13.19
N LEU A 114 -0.98 -1.28 12.80
CA LEU A 114 -0.77 -2.05 11.59
C LEU A 114 -1.13 -3.52 11.84
N ILE A 115 -1.75 -4.14 10.85
CA ILE A 115 -2.22 -5.52 10.96
C ILE A 115 -1.53 -6.38 9.92
N PHE A 116 -0.90 -7.46 10.37
CA PHE A 116 -0.40 -8.50 9.47
C PHE A 116 -1.48 -9.55 9.25
N SER A 117 -1.81 -9.79 8.00
CA SER A 117 -2.83 -10.74 7.57
C SER A 117 -2.21 -11.88 6.77
N ARG A 118 -2.76 -13.08 6.97
CA ARG A 118 -2.36 -14.31 6.28
C ARG A 118 -3.60 -14.96 5.66
N TYR A 119 -3.48 -15.34 4.39
CA TYR A 119 -4.50 -16.04 3.63
C TYR A 119 -3.87 -17.30 3.00
N GLY A 120 -4.33 -18.48 3.41
CA GLY A 120 -4.04 -19.76 2.79
C GLY A 120 -5.17 -20.26 1.88
N PRO A 121 -5.10 -21.49 1.36
CA PRO A 121 -6.11 -22.03 0.46
C PRO A 121 -7.54 -21.95 1.04
N GLY A 122 -8.48 -21.42 0.25
CA GLY A 122 -9.89 -21.22 0.63
C GLY A 122 -10.16 -19.97 1.49
N GLN A 123 -9.12 -19.26 1.92
CA GLN A 123 -9.25 -18.01 2.66
C GLN A 123 -9.43 -16.83 1.72
N GLN A 124 -10.25 -15.86 2.14
CA GLN A 124 -10.64 -14.69 1.36
C GLN A 124 -11.13 -13.56 2.27
N TYR A 125 -11.37 -12.39 1.69
CA TYR A 125 -12.15 -11.35 2.35
C TYR A 125 -13.11 -10.78 1.32
N GLY A 126 -14.40 -11.10 1.44
CA GLY A 126 -15.42 -10.67 0.50
C GLY A 126 -15.60 -9.15 0.44
N LEU A 127 -16.44 -8.69 -0.49
CA LEU A 127 -16.67 -7.27 -0.74
C LEU A 127 -17.17 -6.55 0.51
N HIS A 128 -16.47 -5.48 0.90
CA HIS A 128 -16.82 -4.69 2.07
C HIS A 128 -16.38 -3.23 1.93
N ALA A 129 -16.92 -2.40 2.81
CA ALA A 129 -16.41 -1.07 3.12
C ALA A 129 -15.72 -1.12 4.48
N ASP A 130 -14.68 -0.31 4.64
CA ASP A 130 -14.04 -0.07 5.94
C ASP A 130 -14.86 0.92 6.78
N ASN A 131 -14.62 0.93 8.09
CA ASN A 131 -15.21 1.92 8.98
C ASN A 131 -14.63 3.31 8.68
N ALA A 132 -15.47 4.36 8.73
CA ALA A 132 -15.05 5.74 8.51
C ALA A 132 -14.14 6.32 9.62
N ALA A 133 -14.08 5.64 10.77
CA ALA A 133 -13.21 5.99 11.88
C ALA A 133 -12.57 4.73 12.49
N MET A 134 -11.31 4.86 12.88
CA MET A 134 -10.52 3.84 13.57
C MET A 134 -9.83 4.48 14.78
N TYR A 135 -9.08 3.68 15.54
CA TYR A 135 -8.32 4.15 16.70
C TYR A 135 -6.82 4.02 16.44
N ASP A 136 -6.04 5.01 16.88
CA ASP A 136 -4.59 4.95 16.86
C ASP A 136 -4.04 4.04 17.98
N ALA A 137 -2.70 3.99 18.13
CA ALA A 137 -2.05 3.13 19.11
C ALA A 137 -2.39 3.53 20.56
N GLU A 138 -2.68 4.81 20.78
CA GLU A 138 -3.06 5.40 22.05
C GLU A 138 -4.57 5.31 22.33
N GLY A 139 -5.35 4.79 21.38
CA GLY A 139 -6.80 4.62 21.52
C GLY A 139 -7.61 5.88 21.22
N TRP A 140 -7.03 6.89 20.56
CA TRP A 140 -7.78 8.06 20.10
C TRP A 140 -8.46 7.78 18.77
N PRO A 141 -9.74 8.14 18.61
CA PRO A 141 -10.43 7.98 17.35
C PRO A 141 -9.89 8.95 16.30
N PHE A 142 -9.81 8.49 15.06
CA PHE A 142 -9.37 9.28 13.93
C PHE A 142 -10.14 8.89 12.66
N ARG A 143 -10.22 9.82 11.69
CA ARG A 143 -10.90 9.61 10.41
C ARG A 143 -10.00 8.81 9.45
N THR A 144 -10.52 7.75 8.85
CA THR A 144 -9.76 6.98 7.86
C THR A 144 -9.93 7.55 6.46
N ASP A 145 -8.89 8.22 5.96
CA ASP A 145 -8.90 8.83 4.62
C ASP A 145 -8.34 7.89 3.55
N VAL A 146 -7.30 7.14 3.93
CA VAL A 146 -6.54 6.28 3.03
C VAL A 146 -6.31 4.94 3.70
N SER A 147 -6.68 3.86 3.00
CA SER A 147 -6.32 2.49 3.35
C SER A 147 -5.07 2.11 2.57
N PHE A 148 -4.26 1.22 3.11
CA PHE A 148 -3.14 0.65 2.37
C PHE A 148 -2.97 -0.84 2.59
N THR A 149 -2.30 -1.48 1.64
CA THR A 149 -1.88 -2.88 1.71
C THR A 149 -0.46 -2.98 1.20
N LEU A 150 0.48 -3.25 2.10
CA LEU A 150 1.85 -3.62 1.78
C LEU A 150 1.94 -5.14 1.58
N PHE A 151 2.35 -5.56 0.40
CA PHE A 151 2.43 -6.96 0.03
C PHE A 151 3.72 -7.57 0.59
N LEU A 152 3.62 -8.74 1.21
CA LEU A 152 4.75 -9.45 1.84
C LEU A 152 4.93 -10.85 1.25
N SER A 153 4.26 -11.17 0.14
CA SER A 153 4.41 -12.42 -0.61
C SER A 153 4.47 -12.08 -2.09
N ASP A 154 5.41 -12.67 -2.80
CA ASP A 154 5.51 -12.46 -4.25
C ASP A 154 4.33 -13.12 -4.96
N PRO A 155 3.80 -12.48 -6.03
CA PRO A 155 2.59 -12.94 -6.71
C PRO A 155 2.73 -14.30 -7.40
N GLU A 156 3.97 -14.78 -7.57
CA GLU A 156 4.27 -16.12 -8.11
C GLU A 156 4.21 -17.22 -7.05
N THR A 157 4.23 -16.86 -5.76
CA THR A 157 4.21 -17.83 -4.64
C THR A 157 2.81 -18.25 -4.22
N TYR A 158 1.76 -17.60 -4.74
CA TYR A 158 0.37 -17.91 -4.48
C TYR A 158 -0.54 -17.67 -5.69
N GLU A 159 -1.62 -18.43 -5.78
CA GLU A 159 -2.67 -18.26 -6.80
C GLU A 159 -3.92 -17.65 -6.18
N GLY A 160 -4.62 -16.81 -6.94
CA GLY A 160 -5.71 -15.98 -6.42
C GLY A 160 -5.18 -14.88 -5.49
N GLY A 161 -5.88 -14.60 -4.39
CA GLY A 161 -5.44 -13.65 -3.36
C GLY A 161 -5.29 -12.20 -3.81
N ALA A 162 -5.90 -11.82 -4.93
CA ALA A 162 -5.80 -10.48 -5.47
C ALA A 162 -6.59 -9.48 -4.64
N LEU A 163 -6.03 -8.29 -4.42
CA LEU A 163 -6.78 -7.16 -3.89
C LEU A 163 -7.57 -6.55 -5.06
N LEU A 164 -8.89 -6.61 -4.99
CA LEU A 164 -9.79 -6.00 -5.95
C LEU A 164 -10.42 -4.76 -5.32
N ILE A 165 -10.27 -3.63 -5.99
CA ILE A 165 -10.83 -2.34 -5.58
C ILE A 165 -11.87 -1.93 -6.62
N GLN A 166 -13.09 -1.68 -6.19
CA GLN A 166 -14.18 -1.33 -7.08
C GLN A 166 -14.01 0.11 -7.57
N ASP A 167 -14.02 0.27 -8.89
CA ASP A 167 -14.02 1.57 -9.58
C ASP A 167 -15.27 1.67 -10.46
N ALA A 168 -15.68 2.90 -10.78
CA ALA A 168 -16.84 3.18 -11.63
C ALA A 168 -16.67 2.58 -13.06
N ALA A 169 -15.44 2.41 -13.52
CA ALA A 169 -15.11 1.82 -14.81
C ALA A 169 -14.94 0.28 -14.77
N GLY A 170 -15.02 -0.33 -13.59
CA GLY A 170 -14.77 -1.76 -13.36
C GLY A 170 -13.73 -2.01 -12.27
N ASP A 171 -13.75 -3.20 -11.68
CA ASP A 171 -12.82 -3.56 -10.61
C ASP A 171 -11.36 -3.48 -11.07
N ARG A 172 -10.51 -2.85 -10.25
CA ARG A 172 -9.06 -2.83 -10.44
C ARG A 172 -8.41 -3.91 -9.61
N GLU A 173 -7.53 -4.69 -10.24
CA GLU A 173 -6.83 -5.81 -9.62
C GLU A 173 -5.39 -5.48 -9.26
N PHE A 174 -4.97 -5.86 -8.04
CA PHE A 174 -3.61 -5.66 -7.54
C PHE A 174 -3.01 -6.94 -6.95
N ARG A 175 -1.87 -7.35 -7.51
CA ARG A 175 -0.93 -8.34 -6.97
C ARG A 175 0.53 -7.94 -7.25
N PRO A 176 1.01 -6.80 -6.72
CA PRO A 176 2.40 -6.37 -6.95
C PRO A 176 3.39 -7.30 -6.23
N LEU A 177 4.68 -7.10 -6.51
CA LEU A 177 5.79 -7.79 -5.85
C LEU A 177 5.79 -7.53 -4.33
N ALA A 178 6.42 -8.43 -3.58
CA ALA A 178 6.61 -8.19 -2.15
C ALA A 178 7.45 -6.92 -1.91
N GLY A 179 7.13 -6.18 -0.84
CA GLY A 179 7.73 -4.88 -0.54
C GLY A 179 7.05 -3.69 -1.22
N HIS A 180 6.08 -3.92 -2.11
CA HIS A 180 5.29 -2.86 -2.73
C HIS A 180 3.99 -2.63 -1.97
N ALA A 181 3.55 -1.37 -1.89
CA ALA A 181 2.30 -0.99 -1.22
C ALA A 181 1.27 -0.46 -2.21
N VAL A 182 0.00 -0.82 -1.98
CA VAL A 182 -1.15 -0.23 -2.66
C VAL A 182 -1.87 0.71 -1.69
N PHE A 183 -2.02 1.98 -2.04
CA PHE A 183 -2.81 2.98 -1.30
C PHE A 183 -4.09 3.31 -2.03
N TYR A 184 -5.21 3.46 -1.32
CA TYR A 184 -6.51 3.73 -1.93
C TYR A 184 -7.46 4.45 -0.95
N PRO A 185 -8.46 5.18 -1.44
CA PRO A 185 -9.49 5.77 -0.58
C PRO A 185 -10.16 4.70 0.26
N THR A 186 -10.23 4.91 1.57
CA THR A 186 -10.93 3.98 2.47
C THR A 186 -12.42 3.84 2.13
N SER A 187 -13.00 4.84 1.46
CA SER A 187 -14.38 4.79 0.99
C SER A 187 -14.64 3.83 -0.18
N GLN A 188 -13.62 3.29 -0.83
CA GLN A 188 -13.79 2.35 -1.95
C GLN A 188 -14.11 0.95 -1.44
N LEU A 189 -15.15 0.34 -2.04
CA LEU A 189 -15.46 -1.05 -1.82
C LEU A 189 -14.32 -1.92 -2.35
N HIS A 190 -13.93 -2.93 -1.58
CA HIS A 190 -12.82 -3.78 -1.95
C HIS A 190 -12.97 -5.19 -1.39
N ARG A 191 -12.20 -6.13 -1.95
CA ARG A 191 -12.15 -7.53 -1.52
C ARG A 191 -10.77 -8.13 -1.77
N VAL A 192 -10.47 -9.21 -1.05
CA VAL A 192 -9.36 -10.12 -1.36
C VAL A 192 -9.96 -11.39 -1.94
N THR A 193 -9.63 -11.72 -3.21
CA THR A 193 -10.12 -12.94 -3.86
C THR A 193 -9.60 -14.19 -3.14
N PRO A 194 -10.31 -15.34 -3.25
CA PRO A 194 -9.84 -16.57 -2.67
C PRO A 194 -8.40 -16.87 -3.04
N VAL A 195 -7.58 -17.23 -2.05
CA VAL A 195 -6.30 -17.89 -2.32
C VAL A 195 -6.61 -19.35 -2.64
N THR A 196 -6.12 -19.86 -3.77
CA THR A 196 -6.33 -21.26 -4.19
C THR A 196 -5.13 -22.14 -3.93
N ARG A 197 -3.92 -21.53 -3.91
CA ARG A 197 -2.65 -22.21 -3.65
C ARG A 197 -1.67 -21.23 -2.99
N GLY A 198 -0.80 -21.76 -2.13
CA GLY A 198 0.23 -20.96 -1.45
C GLY A 198 -0.32 -20.14 -0.29
N VAL A 199 0.45 -19.14 0.14
CA VAL A 199 0.10 -18.27 1.26
C VAL A 199 0.36 -16.82 0.86
N ARG A 200 -0.65 -15.97 1.05
CA ARG A 200 -0.54 -14.52 0.89
C ARG A 200 -0.38 -13.86 2.26
N LEU A 201 0.75 -13.21 2.47
CA LEU A 201 1.02 -12.31 3.58
C LEU A 201 0.90 -10.86 3.14
N ALA A 202 0.29 -10.03 3.98
CA ALA A 202 0.23 -8.59 3.78
C ALA A 202 0.16 -7.83 5.09
N CYS A 203 0.76 -6.64 5.12
CA CYS A 203 0.53 -5.65 6.17
C CYS A 203 -0.52 -4.66 5.69
N VAL A 204 -1.55 -4.40 6.50
CA VAL A 204 -2.64 -3.46 6.18
C VAL A 204 -2.78 -2.43 7.29
N GLY A 205 -3.28 -1.26 6.92
CA GLY A 205 -3.58 -0.19 7.88
C GLY A 205 -4.33 0.96 7.25
N TRP A 206 -4.68 1.91 8.11
CA TRP A 206 -5.43 3.11 7.75
C TRP A 206 -4.69 4.36 8.20
N VAL A 207 -4.90 5.44 7.46
CA VAL A 207 -4.22 6.72 7.65
C VAL A 207 -5.24 7.84 7.67
N GLN A 208 -5.14 8.72 8.66
CA GLN A 208 -5.69 10.07 8.55
C GLN A 208 -4.69 10.91 7.77
N SER A 209 -5.17 11.51 6.68
CA SER A 209 -4.38 12.49 5.95
C SER A 209 -4.56 13.87 6.56
N LEU A 210 -3.50 14.68 6.49
CA LEU A 210 -3.59 16.13 6.69
C LEU A 210 -4.67 16.74 5.79
N ILE A 211 -4.90 16.17 4.61
CA ILE A 211 -5.85 16.69 3.63
C ILE A 211 -7.01 15.72 3.51
N ARG A 212 -8.17 16.11 4.05
CA ARG A 212 -9.39 15.27 4.11
C ARG A 212 -9.84 14.79 2.74
N ARG A 213 -9.94 15.70 1.77
CA ARG A 213 -10.51 15.36 0.46
C ARG A 213 -9.45 14.79 -0.46
N ALA A 214 -9.81 13.71 -1.15
CA ALA A 214 -8.88 13.01 -2.02
C ALA A 214 -8.54 13.77 -3.31
N ASP A 215 -9.49 14.52 -3.88
CA ASP A 215 -9.23 15.40 -5.03
C ASP A 215 -8.21 16.50 -4.72
N GLN A 216 -8.24 17.04 -3.50
CA GLN A 216 -7.24 18.01 -3.03
C GLN A 216 -5.86 17.37 -2.84
N ARG A 217 -5.79 16.11 -2.35
CA ARG A 217 -4.53 15.36 -2.27
C ARG A 217 -3.92 15.15 -3.64
N ASP A 218 -4.73 14.77 -4.62
CA ASP A 218 -4.29 14.55 -6.00
C ASP A 218 -3.73 15.83 -6.62
N LEU A 219 -4.44 16.96 -6.46
CA LEU A 219 -3.97 18.27 -6.95
C LEU A 219 -2.63 18.68 -6.32
N LEU A 220 -2.48 18.51 -5.00
CA LEU A 220 -1.22 18.80 -4.32
C LEU A 220 -0.09 17.90 -4.86
N PHE A 221 -0.36 16.62 -5.08
CA PHE A 221 0.63 15.69 -5.58
C PHE A 221 1.09 16.01 -7.02
N ASP A 222 0.16 16.42 -7.89
CA ASP A 222 0.50 16.87 -9.25
C ASP A 222 1.42 18.11 -9.23
N LEU A 223 1.22 19.03 -8.27
CA LEU A 223 2.10 20.19 -8.09
C LEU A 223 3.49 19.79 -7.59
N GLU A 224 3.58 18.85 -6.66
CA GLU A 224 4.86 18.30 -6.17
C GLU A 224 5.66 17.65 -7.31
N ARG A 225 4.98 16.96 -8.23
CA ARG A 225 5.61 16.39 -9.44
C ARG A 225 6.07 17.44 -10.43
N ALA A 226 5.26 18.47 -10.66
CA ALA A 226 5.63 19.58 -11.53
C ALA A 226 6.90 20.27 -11.01
N ARG A 227 7.07 20.35 -9.69
CA ARG A 227 8.27 20.90 -9.05
C ARG A 227 9.54 20.13 -9.41
N GLN A 228 9.47 18.82 -9.59
CA GLN A 228 10.62 17.97 -9.93
C GLN A 228 11.08 18.12 -11.40
N ARG A 229 10.38 18.90 -12.24
CA ARG A 229 10.74 19.15 -13.65
C ARG A 229 10.91 20.65 -13.95
N PRO A 230 11.86 21.36 -13.32
CA PRO A 230 11.96 22.80 -13.52
C PRO A 230 12.62 23.14 -14.86
N GLU A 231 11.89 23.84 -15.73
CA GLU A 231 12.41 24.45 -16.97
C GLU A 231 12.74 25.95 -16.81
N ALA A 232 12.35 26.59 -15.70
CA ALA A 232 12.61 28.00 -15.42
C ALA A 232 13.09 28.22 -13.97
N GLU A 233 13.97 29.20 -13.77
CA GLU A 233 14.70 29.44 -12.51
C GLU A 233 13.78 29.78 -11.31
N ASP A 234 12.71 30.56 -11.53
CA ASP A 234 11.74 30.94 -10.49
C ASP A 234 10.63 29.90 -10.25
N ALA A 235 10.48 28.90 -11.12
CA ALA A 235 9.32 28.00 -11.09
C ALA A 235 9.21 27.16 -9.79
N PRO A 236 10.30 26.60 -9.24
CA PRO A 236 10.26 25.88 -7.96
C PRO A 236 9.74 26.75 -6.81
N LEU A 237 10.24 27.99 -6.69
CA LEU A 237 9.86 28.89 -5.61
C LEU A 237 8.36 29.26 -5.67
N ARG A 238 7.85 29.50 -6.87
CA ARG A 238 6.41 29.79 -7.07
C ARG A 238 5.54 28.57 -6.77
N LEU A 239 5.99 27.37 -7.11
CA LEU A 239 5.32 26.12 -6.75
C LEU A 239 5.34 25.88 -5.24
N ASP A 240 6.46 26.10 -4.56
CA ASP A 240 6.54 25.98 -3.10
C ASP A 240 5.58 26.94 -2.40
N ARG A 241 5.49 28.19 -2.89
CA ARG A 241 4.50 29.16 -2.38
C ARG A 241 3.07 28.67 -2.58
N ALA A 242 2.74 28.15 -3.76
CA ALA A 242 1.40 27.67 -4.08
C ALA A 242 1.04 26.44 -3.24
N ILE A 243 1.89 25.42 -3.21
CA ILE A 243 1.72 24.21 -2.40
C ILE A 243 1.56 24.60 -0.92
N GLY A 244 2.43 25.46 -0.40
CA GLY A 244 2.34 25.94 0.98
C GLY A 244 1.03 26.64 1.29
N ASN A 245 0.50 27.47 0.38
CA ASN A 245 -0.80 28.13 0.57
C ASN A 245 -1.95 27.12 0.56
N LEU A 246 -1.94 26.16 -0.36
CA LEU A 246 -2.97 25.12 -0.43
C LEU A 246 -2.95 24.24 0.83
N LEU A 247 -1.76 23.90 1.35
CA LEU A 247 -1.64 23.17 2.61
C LEU A 247 -2.22 23.95 3.80
N ARG A 248 -2.03 25.27 3.86
CA ARG A 248 -2.66 26.11 4.90
C ARG A 248 -4.18 26.19 4.74
N MET A 249 -4.69 26.17 3.50
CA MET A 249 -6.12 26.26 3.22
C MET A 249 -6.85 24.94 3.46
N TRP A 250 -6.22 23.81 3.18
CA TRP A 250 -6.85 22.49 3.15
C TRP A 250 -6.40 21.55 4.28
N GLY A 251 -5.34 21.93 5.01
CA GLY A 251 -4.76 21.14 6.08
C GLY A 251 -5.63 21.09 7.35
N GLU A 252 -5.83 19.87 7.85
CA GLU A 252 -6.51 19.55 9.10
C GLU A 252 -5.59 18.64 9.95
N PRO A 253 -4.70 19.23 10.77
CA PRO A 253 -3.76 18.48 11.59
C PRO A 253 -4.44 17.67 12.71
#